data_AF-A0A967C0R4-F1
#
_entry.id   AF-A0A967C0R4-F1
#
_cell.length_a   1.000
_cell.length_b   1.000
_cell.length_c   1.000
_cell.angle_alpha   90.00
_cell.angle_beta   90.00
_cell.angle_gamma   90.00
#
_symmetry.space_group_name_H-M   'P 1'
#
loop_
_entity.id
_entity.type
_entity.pdbx_description
1 polymer ?
#
loop_
_entity_poly.entity_id
_entity_poly.type
_entity_poly.pdbx_seq_one_letter_code
_entity_poly.pdbx_strand_id
1 'polypeptide(L)'
;MVIRILIGLGLLGHGLVQVGYLTPGPSDPNYPFTLDESWLLPASIRRAVGVTLAVMTVVAFVCLSLAAWGVPGLGSLWKPLVIVGSLASVLLLVAFWHPWIAVGVLIDVGLLTLTFTAPDWWMRVVA
;
A
#
# COMPACT_ATOMS: atom_id res chain seq x y z
N MET A 1 -9.57 6.91 -20.48
CA MET A 1 -8.10 6.97 -20.46
C MET A 1 -7.57 7.81 -19.30
N VAL A 2 -7.91 9.10 -19.21
CA VAL A 2 -7.43 10.01 -18.13
C VAL A 2 -7.64 9.43 -16.72
N ILE A 3 -8.83 8.90 -16.42
CA ILE A 3 -9.12 8.33 -15.09
C ILE A 3 -8.23 7.15 -14.71
N ARG A 4 -7.83 6.29 -15.67
CA ARG A 4 -6.92 5.15 -15.41
C ARG A 4 -5.51 5.66 -15.10
N ILE A 5 -5.07 6.72 -15.78
CA ILE A 5 -3.79 7.37 -15.50
C ILE A 5 -3.79 7.93 -14.08
N LEU A 6 -4.81 8.70 -13.72
CA LEU A 6 -4.92 9.31 -12.39
C LEU A 6 -5.01 8.27 -11.27
N ILE A 7 -5.82 7.22 -11.46
CA ILE A 7 -5.93 6.14 -10.48
C ILE A 7 -4.60 5.38 -10.35
N GLY A 8 -3.96 5.03 -11.47
CA GLY A 8 -2.64 4.39 -11.43
C GLY A 8 -1.61 5.26 -10.71
N LEU A 9 -1.56 6.57 -10.97
CA LEU A 9 -0.68 7.49 -10.25
C LEU A 9 -0.99 7.54 -8.75
N GLY A 10 -2.27 7.53 -8.36
CA GLY A 10 -2.68 7.49 -6.95
C GLY A 10 -2.24 6.19 -6.26
N LEU A 11 -2.45 5.05 -6.91
CA LEU A 11 -2.01 3.73 -6.42
C LEU A 11 -0.49 3.64 -6.30
N LEU A 12 0.22 4.11 -7.32
CA LEU A 12 1.67 4.17 -7.33
C LEU A 12 2.18 5.07 -6.22
N GLY A 13 1.62 6.27 -6.07
CA GLY A 13 1.98 7.21 -5.00
C GLY A 13 1.77 6.61 -3.62
N HIS A 14 0.61 6.02 -3.36
CA HIS A 14 0.30 5.35 -2.09
C HIS A 14 1.29 4.22 -1.79
N GLY A 15 1.57 3.36 -2.77
CA GLY A 15 2.57 2.31 -2.63
C GLY A 15 3.98 2.85 -2.35
N LEU A 16 4.42 3.87 -3.09
CA LEU A 16 5.76 4.43 -2.98
C LEU A 16 6.01 5.20 -1.68
N VAL A 17 4.97 5.75 -1.04
CA VAL A 17 5.10 6.38 0.28
C VAL A 17 5.68 5.39 1.31
N GLN A 18 5.38 4.10 1.17
CA GLN A 18 5.90 3.05 2.05
C GLN A 18 7.40 2.81 1.93
N VAL A 19 8.06 3.32 0.87
CA VAL A 19 9.52 3.31 0.75
C VAL A 19 10.17 4.09 1.90
N GLY A 20 9.47 5.03 2.53
CA GLY A 20 9.94 5.72 3.74
C GLY A 20 10.39 4.76 4.85
N TYR A 21 9.74 3.61 5.00
CA TYR A 21 10.13 2.59 5.99
C TYR A 21 11.41 1.82 5.63
N LEU A 22 11.87 1.94 4.38
CA LEU A 22 13.03 1.22 3.84
C LEU A 22 14.29 2.08 3.76
N THR A 23 14.13 3.40 3.86
CA THR A 23 15.22 4.38 3.77
C THR A 23 15.57 4.96 5.13
N PRO A 24 16.81 5.43 5.34
CA PRO A 24 17.14 6.22 6.52
C PRO A 24 16.21 7.43 6.63
N GLY A 25 15.51 7.55 7.76
CA GLY A 25 14.67 8.71 8.06
C GLY A 25 15.52 9.96 8.33
N PRO A 26 14.95 11.16 8.16
CA PRO A 26 15.57 12.40 8.63
C PRO A 26 15.69 12.38 10.16
N SER A 27 16.55 13.25 10.70
CA SER A 27 16.64 13.52 12.14
C SER A 27 15.45 14.35 12.65
N ASP A 28 14.23 13.91 12.37
CA ASP A 28 12.97 14.52 12.83
C ASP A 28 12.24 13.52 13.74
N PRO A 29 11.98 13.86 15.02
CA PRO A 29 11.25 12.98 15.93
C PRO A 29 9.80 12.71 15.49
N ASN A 30 9.24 13.51 14.59
CA ASN A 30 7.88 13.33 14.05
C ASN A 30 7.87 12.54 12.74
N TYR A 31 9.00 11.98 12.30
CA TYR A 31 9.06 11.19 11.07
C TYR A 31 8.24 9.90 11.23
N PRO A 32 7.16 9.70 10.45
CA PRO A 32 6.20 8.63 10.71
C PRO A 32 6.67 7.26 10.23
N PHE A 33 7.68 7.19 9.36
CA PHE A 33 8.12 5.95 8.71
C PHE A 33 9.30 5.31 9.45
N THR A 34 9.11 4.96 10.72
CA THR A 34 10.12 4.25 11.53
C THR A 34 9.71 2.81 11.84
N LEU A 35 10.71 1.93 11.93
CA LEU A 35 10.57 0.54 12.39
C LEU A 35 11.19 0.31 13.79
N ASP A 36 11.55 1.41 14.47
CA ASP A 36 12.29 1.39 15.74
C ASP A 36 11.39 1.21 16.96
N GLU A 37 10.09 1.37 16.82
CA GLU A 37 9.12 1.14 17.89
C GLU A 37 7.86 0.49 17.31
N SER A 38 7.31 -0.47 18.03
CA SER A 38 6.05 -1.12 17.69
C SER A 38 5.36 -1.52 18.98
N TRP A 39 4.06 -1.28 19.04
CA TRP A 39 3.23 -1.71 20.18
C TRP A 39 2.74 -3.16 20.03
N LEU A 40 2.90 -3.75 18.84
CA LEU A 40 2.41 -5.09 18.52
C LEU A 40 3.53 -6.14 18.40
N LEU A 41 4.70 -5.74 17.89
CA LEU A 41 5.79 -6.66 17.55
C LEU A 41 6.95 -6.56 18.53
N PRO A 42 7.52 -7.70 19.00
CA PRO A 42 8.71 -7.68 19.82
C PRO A 42 9.93 -7.22 19.02
N ALA A 43 10.89 -6.61 19.73
CA ALA A 43 12.08 -6.00 19.14
C ALA A 43 12.91 -6.94 18.25
N SER A 44 12.91 -8.25 18.55
CA SER A 44 13.67 -9.26 17.82
C SER A 44 13.17 -9.49 16.39
N ILE A 45 11.89 -9.25 16.09
CA ILE A 45 11.29 -9.52 14.76
C ILE A 45 10.74 -8.28 14.07
N ARG A 46 10.46 -7.20 14.81
CA ARG A 46 9.73 -6.04 14.26
C ARG A 46 10.32 -5.49 12.97
N ARG A 47 11.65 -5.37 12.89
CA ARG A 47 12.31 -4.81 11.70
C ARG A 47 12.15 -5.72 10.49
N ALA A 48 12.30 -7.03 10.67
CA ALA A 48 12.13 -8.00 9.59
C ALA A 48 10.69 -7.98 9.06
N VAL A 49 9.71 -8.04 9.97
CA VAL A 49 8.28 -7.98 9.62
C VAL A 49 7.93 -6.67 8.93
N GLY A 50 8.37 -5.52 9.47
CA GLY A 50 8.10 -4.20 8.90
C GLY A 50 8.66 -4.06 7.48
N VAL A 51 9.91 -4.47 7.26
CA VAL A 51 10.53 -4.46 5.91
C VAL A 51 9.76 -5.36 4.95
N THR A 52 9.40 -6.57 5.36
CA THR A 52 8.62 -7.50 4.53
C THR A 52 7.28 -6.89 4.12
N LEU A 53 6.52 -6.34 5.07
CA LEU A 53 5.22 -5.72 4.79
C LEU A 53 5.35 -4.50 3.89
N ALA A 54 6.35 -3.64 4.11
CA ALA A 54 6.61 -2.47 3.26
C ALA A 54 6.94 -2.90 1.82
N VAL A 55 7.84 -3.87 1.63
CA VAL A 55 8.20 -4.38 0.30
C VAL A 55 7.00 -5.01 -0.39
N MET A 56 6.23 -5.85 0.31
CA MET A 56 5.01 -6.45 -0.24
C MET A 56 4.02 -5.38 -0.71
N THR A 57 3.84 -4.34 0.09
CA THR A 57 2.96 -3.21 -0.23
C THR A 57 3.42 -2.47 -1.48
N VAL A 58 4.70 -2.06 -1.52
CA VAL A 58 5.30 -1.35 -2.66
C VAL A 58 5.14 -2.17 -3.94
N VAL A 59 5.54 -3.44 -3.92
CA VAL A 59 5.50 -4.31 -5.10
C VAL A 59 4.05 -4.50 -5.57
N ALA A 60 3.13 -4.79 -4.66
CA ALA A 60 1.73 -5.00 -5.02
C ALA A 60 1.10 -3.77 -5.66
N PHE A 61 1.31 -2.58 -5.09
CA PHE A 61 0.75 -1.34 -5.61
C PHE A 61 1.41 -0.85 -6.91
N VAL A 62 2.72 -1.07 -7.08
CA VAL A 62 3.40 -0.84 -8.36
C VAL A 62 2.79 -1.74 -9.44
N CYS A 63 2.68 -3.04 -9.19
CA CYS A 63 2.05 -3.98 -10.13
C CYS A 63 0.60 -3.61 -10.42
N LEU A 64 -0.16 -3.17 -9.42
CA LEU A 64 -1.55 -2.75 -9.60
C LEU A 64 -1.66 -1.47 -10.44
N SER A 65 -0.76 -0.50 -10.26
CA SER A 65 -0.68 0.68 -11.11
C SER A 65 -0.39 0.30 -12.57
N LEU A 66 0.56 -0.61 -12.78
CA LEU A 66 0.86 -1.15 -14.10
C LEU A 66 -0.35 -1.88 -14.72
N ALA A 67 -1.10 -2.64 -13.92
CA ALA A 67 -2.35 -3.26 -14.35
C ALA A 67 -3.39 -2.20 -14.80
N ALA A 68 -3.55 -1.13 -14.02
CA ALA A 68 -4.46 -0.02 -14.36
C ALA A 68 -4.06 0.69 -15.66
N TRP A 69 -2.76 0.73 -15.99
CA TRP A 69 -2.24 1.28 -17.25
C TRP A 69 -2.22 0.28 -18.41
N GLY A 70 -2.71 -0.93 -18.21
CA GLY A 70 -2.89 -1.93 -19.27
C GLY A 70 -1.64 -2.74 -19.61
N VAL A 71 -0.68 -2.87 -18.69
CA VAL A 71 0.46 -3.78 -18.88
C VAL A 71 -0.04 -5.22 -19.04
N PRO A 72 0.31 -5.92 -20.13
CA PRO A 72 -0.18 -7.27 -20.41
C PRO A 72 0.10 -8.26 -19.27
N GLY A 73 -0.86 -9.14 -18.98
CA GLY A 73 -0.73 -10.19 -17.97
C GLY A 73 -0.99 -9.75 -16.52
N LEU A 74 -1.04 -8.45 -16.22
CA LEU A 74 -1.32 -7.95 -14.86
C LEU A 74 -2.80 -7.69 -14.59
N GLY A 75 -3.60 -7.45 -15.63
CA GLY A 75 -5.04 -7.21 -15.49
C GLY A 75 -5.77 -8.33 -14.74
N SER A 76 -5.48 -9.60 -15.03
CA SER A 76 -6.09 -10.73 -14.31
C SER A 76 -5.71 -10.82 -12.83
N LEU A 77 -4.64 -10.13 -12.42
CA LEU A 77 -4.11 -10.13 -11.05
C LEU A 77 -4.56 -8.92 -10.23
N TRP A 78 -5.41 -8.03 -10.76
CA TRP A 78 -5.78 -6.81 -10.04
C TRP A 78 -6.36 -7.09 -8.64
N LYS A 79 -7.25 -8.09 -8.50
CA LYS A 79 -7.85 -8.46 -7.21
C LYS A 79 -6.83 -8.90 -6.17
N PRO A 80 -6.01 -9.96 -6.42
CA PRO A 80 -5.02 -10.39 -5.44
C PRO A 80 -4.00 -9.28 -5.15
N LEU A 81 -3.63 -8.45 -6.13
CA LEU A 81 -2.74 -7.31 -5.91
C LEU A 81 -3.33 -6.27 -4.94
N VAL A 82 -4.61 -5.88 -5.11
CA VAL A 82 -5.26 -4.96 -4.16
C VAL A 82 -5.32 -5.58 -2.76
N ILE A 83 -5.74 -6.84 -2.66
CA ILE A 83 -5.92 -7.52 -1.36
C ILE A 83 -4.58 -7.62 -0.64
N VAL A 84 -3.55 -8.15 -1.29
CA VAL A 84 -2.22 -8.34 -0.68
C VAL A 84 -1.61 -6.99 -0.32
N GLY A 85 -1.63 -6.02 -1.25
CA GLY A 85 -1.08 -4.69 -1.01
C GLY A 85 -1.77 -3.96 0.15
N SER A 86 -3.11 -3.94 0.15
CA SER A 86 -3.88 -3.23 1.16
C SER A 86 -3.78 -3.90 2.54
N LEU A 87 -3.79 -5.24 2.61
CA LEU A 87 -3.62 -5.95 3.88
C LEU A 87 -2.20 -5.79 4.43
N ALA A 88 -1.17 -5.91 3.59
CA ALA A 88 0.21 -5.68 4.02
C ALA A 88 0.40 -4.25 4.53
N SER A 89 -0.16 -3.27 3.82
CA SER A 89 -0.15 -1.85 4.22
C SER A 89 -0.87 -1.64 5.55
N VAL A 90 -2.12 -2.10 5.71
CA VAL A 90 -2.85 -1.98 6.98
C VAL A 90 -2.08 -2.62 8.13
N LEU A 91 -1.55 -3.82 7.95
CA LEU A 91 -0.77 -4.50 9.00
C LEU A 91 0.49 -3.71 9.37
N LEU A 92 1.18 -3.14 8.38
CA LEU A 92 2.35 -2.28 8.60
C LEU A 92 1.97 -1.03 9.38
N LEU A 93 0.95 -0.29 8.92
CA LEU A 93 0.51 0.96 9.53
C LEU A 93 -0.04 0.74 10.95
N VAL A 94 -0.76 -0.35 11.18
CA VAL A 94 -1.26 -0.72 12.52
C VAL A 94 -0.09 -1.09 13.42
N ALA A 95 0.87 -1.92 12.98
CA ALA A 95 2.00 -2.34 13.81
C ALA A 95 2.96 -1.18 14.17
N PHE A 96 3.11 -0.19 13.28
CA PHE A 96 4.01 0.96 13.40
C PHE A 96 3.21 2.28 13.41
N TRP A 97 2.18 2.32 14.26
CA TRP A 97 1.18 3.39 14.25
C TRP A 97 1.73 4.79 14.53
N HIS A 98 1.30 5.76 13.71
CA HIS A 98 1.53 7.18 13.90
C HIS A 98 0.28 7.97 13.42
N PRO A 99 -0.21 9.02 14.10
CA PRO A 99 -1.46 9.69 13.74
C PRO A 99 -1.57 10.15 12.27
N TRP A 100 -0.45 10.58 11.68
CA TRP A 100 -0.41 11.04 10.29
C TRP A 100 -0.66 9.94 9.25
N ILE A 101 -0.51 8.66 9.61
CA ILE A 101 -0.69 7.54 8.67
C ILE A 101 -2.12 7.00 8.65
N ALA A 102 -3.04 7.56 9.46
CA ALA A 102 -4.45 7.20 9.46
C ALA A 102 -5.10 7.33 8.07
N VAL A 103 -4.66 8.31 7.27
CA VAL A 103 -5.12 8.49 5.88
C VAL A 103 -4.77 7.26 5.03
N GLY A 104 -3.59 6.67 5.22
CA GLY A 104 -3.18 5.46 4.50
C GLY A 104 -4.11 4.27 4.78
N VAL A 105 -4.48 4.07 6.05
CA VAL A 105 -5.44 3.02 6.44
C VAL A 105 -6.81 3.24 5.79
N LEU A 106 -7.29 4.48 5.74
CA LEU A 106 -8.56 4.78 5.09
C LEU A 106 -8.53 4.49 3.58
N ILE A 107 -7.41 4.78 2.91
CA ILE A 107 -7.20 4.45 1.50
C ILE A 107 -7.27 2.93 1.31
N ASP A 108 -6.55 2.15 2.12
CA ASP A 108 -6.52 0.68 2.02
C ASP A 108 -7.90 0.06 2.26
N VAL A 109 -8.64 0.54 3.27
CA VAL A 109 -10.02 0.08 3.54
C VAL A 109 -10.94 0.43 2.38
N GLY A 110 -10.79 1.63 1.79
CA GLY A 110 -11.53 2.04 0.61
C GLY A 110 -11.27 1.11 -0.58
N LEU A 111 -10.01 0.79 -0.86
CA LEU A 111 -9.60 -0.11 -1.94
C LEU A 111 -10.10 -1.54 -1.74
N LEU A 112 -10.04 -2.06 -0.51
CA LEU A 112 -10.63 -3.36 -0.17
C LEU A 112 -12.14 -3.36 -0.39
N THR A 113 -12.83 -2.30 0.06
CA THR A 113 -14.28 -2.14 -0.14
C THR A 113 -14.63 -2.12 -1.62
N LEU A 114 -13.92 -1.34 -2.44
CA LEU A 114 -14.11 -1.30 -3.89
C LEU A 114 -13.84 -2.67 -4.54
N THR A 115 -12.87 -3.41 -4.03
CA THR A 115 -12.53 -4.74 -4.54
C THR A 115 -13.61 -5.78 -4.27
N PHE A 116 -14.23 -5.75 -3.09
CA PHE A 116 -15.30 -6.68 -2.72
C PHE A 116 -16.67 -6.29 -3.27
N THR A 117 -16.96 -4.99 -3.39
CA THR A 117 -18.23 -4.51 -3.98
C THR A 117 -18.18 -4.49 -5.51
N ALA A 118 -17.00 -4.38 -6.09
CA ALA A 118 -16.71 -4.45 -7.53
C ALA A 118 -17.67 -3.62 -8.42
N PRO A 119 -17.88 -2.31 -8.16
CA PRO A 119 -18.78 -1.51 -8.97
C PRO A 119 -18.29 -1.36 -10.42
N ASP A 120 -19.19 -1.22 -11.40
CA ASP A 120 -18.87 -1.22 -12.83
C ASP A 120 -17.80 -0.20 -13.25
N TRP A 121 -17.77 0.97 -12.62
CA TRP A 121 -16.75 1.98 -12.91
C TRP A 121 -15.36 1.54 -12.44
N TRP A 122 -15.27 0.81 -11.32
CA TRP A 122 -14.02 0.27 -10.80
C TRP A 122 -13.52 -0.83 -11.72
N MET A 123 -14.41 -1.74 -12.12
CA MET A 123 -14.11 -2.80 -13.08
C MET A 123 -13.56 -2.25 -14.40
N ARG A 124 -14.09 -1.13 -14.92
CA ARG A 124 -13.58 -0.46 -16.14
C ARG A 124 -12.16 0.12 -16.01
N VAL A 125 -11.65 0.26 -14.79
CA VAL A 125 -10.30 0.77 -14.53
C VAL A 125 -9.31 -0.37 -14.38
N VAL A 126 -9.67 -1.41 -13.64
CA VAL A 126 -8.77 -2.49 -13.22
C VAL A 126 -8.86 -3.77 -14.07
N ALA A 127 -9.94 -3.94 -14.84
CA ALA A 127 -10.09 -4.98 -15.86
C ALA A 127 -9.85 -4.42 -17.27
#